data_AF-A0A402A646-F1
#
_entry.id   AF-A0A402A646-F1
#
_cell.length_a   1.000
_cell.length_b   1.000
_cell.length_c   1.000
_cell.angle_alpha   90.00
_cell.angle_beta   90.00
_cell.angle_gamma   90.00
#
_symmetry.space_group_name_H-M   'P 1'
#
loop_
_entity.id
_entity.type
_entity.pdbx_description
1 polymer ?
#
loop_
_entity_poly.entity_id
_entity_poly.type
_entity_poly.pdbx_seq_one_letter_code
_entity_poly.pdbx_strand_id
1 'polypeptide(L)'
;MENIKAVYAEYGWARVFALIGLLLCGLLLYGLSGGMPPWAWRFLWQILPQISTLMASQSLSLLGLLLLSISLLILWAVLLILVWRVSMHCWQFFYERQHFQFDLEEAERMADANVEAQQRAELQNQMQASLAANRPVPQAPQQTAQRHATENLNFAATGGYAASQASHAVGGMRIYAGPSTSDLGSVNWQPPERPTRVLPAPSSQQTIEEINQSKLMRKQLRLVSNPAREKQPYEPVAAIANQTEDLEDMPTLPGLNEKHDTHPHARLERIRPDATALRLVVGIGLDPGIVRRNSPNEDNLFAIQGVRMTDRGPMPAGLFVVADGMGGHANGREASRSAIHSISDVIVPALLRDVSGRGSEEEEHIFADMLKDGVHRANLAIYRRNRDLPQMMGTTVTSALIVDNTAYVVNVGDSRTYLYRASEGLQQVTRDHSVVARLVESGAILPDDIYTHPQRNQIYRCLGEHASVEIDSFIVHLKPDDILILCSDGLWEMVRDGAIEKIVASAAHNPSQISSILVHAALSRGGVDNISVVVVGIVETED
;
A
#
# COMPACT_ATOMS: atom_id res chain seq x y z
N MET A 1 15.73 25.14 2.51
CA MET A 1 14.30 25.46 2.24
C MET A 1 13.41 24.22 2.39
N GLU A 2 13.89 23.02 2.06
CA GLU A 2 13.16 21.75 2.24
C GLU A 2 12.89 21.39 3.70
N ASN A 3 13.84 21.60 4.61
CA ASN A 3 13.62 21.37 6.05
C ASN A 3 12.51 22.25 6.65
N ILE A 4 12.30 23.46 6.11
CA ILE A 4 11.22 24.36 6.57
C ILE A 4 9.87 23.88 6.02
N LYS A 5 9.84 23.36 4.79
CA LYS A 5 8.62 22.77 4.21
C LYS A 5 8.19 21.50 4.96
N ALA A 6 9.15 20.66 5.35
CA ALA A 6 8.90 19.46 6.15
C ALA A 6 8.29 19.82 7.52
N VAL A 7 8.92 20.74 8.25
CA VAL A 7 8.42 21.20 9.57
C VAL A 7 7.03 21.87 9.48
N TYR A 8 6.76 22.62 8.41
CA TYR A 8 5.46 23.27 8.18
C TYR A 8 4.34 22.26 7.84
N ALA A 9 4.69 21.14 7.21
CA ALA A 9 3.77 20.06 6.91
C ALA A 9 3.47 19.19 8.14
N GLU A 10 4.49 18.93 8.96
CA GLU A 10 4.48 17.98 10.08
C GLU A 10 3.79 18.52 11.35
N TYR A 11 3.87 19.83 11.61
CA TYR A 11 3.40 20.42 12.85
C TYR A 11 2.26 21.43 12.66
N GLY A 12 1.04 21.05 13.07
CA GLY A 12 -0.14 21.94 13.03
C GLY A 12 0.02 23.24 13.83
N TRP A 13 0.82 23.21 14.91
CA TRP A 13 1.15 24.40 15.69
C TRP A 13 2.04 25.38 14.90
N ALA A 14 2.94 24.90 14.05
CA ALA A 14 3.81 25.75 13.23
C ALA A 14 2.99 26.64 12.28
N ARG A 15 1.83 26.15 11.80
CA ARG A 15 0.88 26.91 10.97
C ARG A 15 0.18 28.02 11.78
N VAL A 16 -0.21 27.72 13.03
CA VAL A 16 -0.76 28.71 13.95
C VAL A 16 0.28 29.78 14.30
N PHE A 17 1.53 29.39 14.56
CA PHE A 17 2.62 30.33 14.79
C PHE A 17 2.95 31.18 13.56
N ALA A 18 2.88 30.62 12.35
CA ALA A 18 3.06 31.38 11.11
C ALA A 18 1.94 32.40 10.91
N LEU A 19 0.68 32.05 11.22
CA LEU A 19 -0.45 32.97 11.20
C LEU A 19 -0.30 34.09 12.25
N ILE A 20 0.10 33.75 13.48
CA ILE A 20 0.38 34.73 14.54
C ILE A 20 1.54 35.65 14.12
N GLY A 21 2.59 35.10 13.53
CA GLY A 21 3.74 35.85 13.02
C GLY A 21 3.35 36.84 11.92
N LEU A 22 2.53 36.41 10.96
CA LEU A 22 1.99 37.30 9.92
C LEU A 22 1.09 38.39 10.50
N LEU A 23 0.27 38.06 11.50
CA LEU A 23 -0.60 39.01 12.19
C LEU A 23 0.21 40.07 12.97
N LEU A 24 1.26 39.64 13.68
CA LEU A 24 2.19 40.55 14.38
C LEU A 24 2.97 41.43 13.40
N CYS A 25 3.43 40.87 12.28
CA CYS A 25 4.10 41.62 11.22
C CYS A 25 3.16 42.66 10.61
N GLY A 26 1.89 42.30 10.38
CA GLY A 26 0.85 43.22 9.91
C GLY A 26 0.54 44.33 10.91
N LEU A 27 0.42 44.03 12.21
CA LEU A 27 0.22 45.03 13.27
C LEU A 27 1.41 46.00 13.38
N LEU A 28 2.63 45.47 13.29
CA LEU A 28 3.85 46.27 13.33
C LEU A 28 3.98 47.16 12.09
N LEU A 29 3.66 46.64 10.91
CA LEU A 29 3.63 47.42 9.66
C LEU A 29 2.54 48.50 9.71
N TYR A 30 1.36 48.18 10.23
CA TYR A 30 0.26 49.14 10.43
C TYR A 30 0.66 50.26 11.39
N GLY A 31 1.36 49.94 12.49
CA GLY A 31 1.88 50.92 13.44
C GLY A 31 2.94 51.83 12.82
N LEU A 32 3.91 51.25 12.09
CA LEU A 32 4.97 52.01 11.41
C LEU A 32 4.45 52.86 10.24
N SER A 33 3.44 52.37 9.51
CA SER A 33 2.85 53.07 8.38
C SER A 33 1.77 54.07 8.77
N GLY A 34 1.38 54.13 10.05
CA GLY A 34 0.28 54.99 10.53
C GLY A 34 -1.09 54.57 9.98
N GLY A 35 -1.25 53.29 9.65
CA GLY A 35 -2.46 52.72 9.07
C GLY A 35 -2.36 52.35 7.59
N MET A 36 -3.46 51.84 7.05
CA MET A 36 -3.64 51.56 5.62
C MET A 36 -4.74 52.49 5.07
N PRO A 37 -4.45 53.34 4.07
CA PRO A 37 -3.16 53.52 3.40
C PRO A 37 -2.13 54.29 4.27
N PRO A 38 -0.82 54.02 4.10
CA PRO A 38 0.25 54.71 4.80
C PRO A 38 0.17 56.25 4.73
N TRP A 39 0.56 56.93 5.81
CA TRP A 39 0.60 58.39 5.87
C TRP A 39 1.44 59.00 4.73
N ALA A 40 2.54 58.34 4.37
CA ALA A 40 3.42 58.73 3.27
C ALA A 40 2.67 58.83 1.93
N TRP A 41 1.68 57.96 1.70
CA TRP A 41 0.88 57.99 0.47
C TRP A 41 -0.16 59.09 0.48
N ARG A 42 -0.78 59.36 1.63
CA ARG A 42 -1.71 60.49 1.79
C ARG A 42 -0.98 61.82 1.54
N PHE A 43 0.24 61.94 2.06
CA PHE A 43 1.09 63.10 1.87
C PHE A 43 1.59 63.23 0.43
N LEU A 44 2.03 62.12 -0.19
CA LEU A 44 2.43 62.08 -1.59
C LEU A 44 1.27 62.49 -2.52
N TRP A 45 0.05 62.02 -2.26
CA TRP A 45 -1.13 62.38 -3.03
C TRP A 45 -1.48 63.87 -2.92
N GLN A 46 -1.31 64.46 -1.73
CA GLN A 46 -1.53 65.90 -1.51
C GLN A 46 -0.47 66.76 -2.23
N ILE A 47 0.77 66.27 -2.33
CA ILE A 47 1.88 66.97 -2.97
C ILE A 47 1.90 66.77 -4.49
N LEU A 48 1.27 65.70 -5.00
CA LEU A 48 1.25 65.32 -6.42
C LEU A 48 0.98 66.50 -7.39
N PRO A 49 0.01 67.41 -7.14
CA PRO A 49 -0.25 68.54 -8.02
C PRO A 49 0.85 69.62 -8.01
N GLN A 50 1.68 69.65 -6.96
CA GLN A 50 2.71 70.66 -6.70
C GLN A 50 4.13 70.15 -6.98
N ILE A 51 4.30 68.87 -7.35
CA ILE A 51 5.60 68.23 -7.58
C ILE A 51 6.47 68.98 -8.59
N SER A 52 5.88 69.52 -9.66
CA SER A 52 6.62 70.27 -10.70
C SER A 52 7.33 71.51 -10.14
N THR A 53 6.72 72.16 -9.15
CA THR A 53 7.27 73.36 -8.51
C THR A 53 8.30 73.04 -7.42
N LEU A 54 8.10 71.94 -6.68
CA LEU A 54 8.98 71.52 -5.58
C LEU A 54 10.27 70.84 -6.08
N MET A 55 10.22 70.17 -7.23
CA MET A 55 11.41 69.61 -7.91
C MET A 55 12.47 70.68 -8.24
N ALA A 56 12.05 71.93 -8.44
CA ALA A 56 12.94 73.04 -8.76
C ALA A 56 13.72 73.59 -7.54
N SER A 57 13.31 73.27 -6.30
CA SER A 57 13.88 73.88 -5.08
C SER A 57 14.40 72.88 -4.04
N GLN A 58 13.84 71.66 -3.95
CA GLN A 58 14.25 70.65 -2.96
C GLN A 58 14.17 69.22 -3.50
N SER A 59 15.10 68.85 -4.38
CA SER A 59 15.10 67.55 -5.07
C SER A 59 15.38 66.34 -4.16
N LEU A 60 16.15 66.50 -3.09
CA LEU A 60 16.61 65.39 -2.25
C LEU A 60 15.54 64.87 -1.28
N SER A 61 14.68 65.75 -0.75
CA SER A 61 13.60 65.39 0.18
C SER A 61 12.44 64.68 -0.53
N LEU A 62 12.11 65.12 -1.75
CA LEU A 62 11.11 64.46 -2.60
C LEU A 62 11.54 63.05 -3.01
N LEU A 63 12.83 62.87 -3.34
CA LEU A 63 13.37 61.55 -3.67
C LEU A 63 13.27 60.60 -2.47
N GLY A 64 13.59 61.09 -1.26
CA GLY A 64 13.45 60.31 -0.03
C GLY A 64 11.99 59.90 0.27
N LEU A 65 11.03 60.80 0.08
CA LEU A 65 9.60 60.50 0.25
C LEU A 65 9.10 59.48 -0.77
N LEU A 66 9.54 59.58 -2.02
CA LEU A 66 9.18 58.65 -3.09
C LEU A 66 9.77 57.25 -2.84
N LEU A 67 11.03 57.16 -2.42
CA LEU A 67 11.67 55.90 -2.04
C LEU A 67 10.98 55.24 -0.83
N LEU A 68 10.63 56.02 0.19
CA LEU A 68 9.89 55.53 1.36
C LEU A 68 8.50 55.00 0.96
N SER A 69 7.80 55.73 0.09
CA SER A 69 6.48 55.35 -0.43
C SER A 69 6.52 54.02 -1.20
N ILE A 70 7.52 53.83 -2.07
CA ILE A 70 7.71 52.59 -2.83
C ILE A 70 8.09 51.43 -1.92
N SER A 71 8.99 51.65 -0.95
CA SER A 71 9.40 50.62 0.01
C SER A 71 8.22 50.09 0.84
N LEU A 72 7.36 51.00 1.33
CA LEU A 72 6.13 50.62 2.03
C LEU A 72 5.16 49.85 1.13
N LEU A 73 5.07 50.19 -0.16
CA LEU A 73 4.21 49.48 -1.12
C LEU A 73 4.66 48.05 -1.34
N ILE A 74 5.97 47.83 -1.49
CA ILE A 74 6.54 46.49 -1.65
C ILE A 74 6.27 45.65 -0.39
N LEU A 75 6.47 46.23 0.81
CA LEU A 75 6.22 45.53 2.08
C LEU A 75 4.76 45.11 2.24
N TRP A 76 3.81 46.00 1.92
CA TRP A 76 2.38 45.68 1.94
C TRP A 76 2.00 44.62 0.90
N ALA A 77 2.56 44.68 -0.32
CA ALA A 77 2.29 43.70 -1.37
C ALA A 77 2.79 42.30 -0.98
N VAL A 78 4.01 42.20 -0.41
CA VAL A 78 4.56 40.93 0.07
C VAL A 78 3.70 40.36 1.20
N LEU A 79 3.28 41.18 2.16
CA LEU A 79 2.40 40.76 3.25
C LEU A 79 1.07 40.20 2.73
N LEU A 80 0.43 40.90 1.78
CA LEU A 80 -0.84 40.45 1.18
C LEU A 80 -0.69 39.12 0.42
N ILE A 81 0.39 38.94 -0.34
CA ILE A 81 0.67 37.68 -1.05
C ILE A 81 0.88 36.52 -0.06
N LEU A 82 1.60 36.76 1.04
CA LEU A 82 1.84 35.75 2.08
C LEU A 82 0.53 35.36 2.78
N VAL A 83 -0.29 36.35 3.17
CA VAL A 83 -1.61 36.12 3.79
C VAL A 83 -2.52 35.33 2.84
N TRP A 84 -2.59 35.72 1.56
CA TRP A 84 -3.36 35.01 0.55
C TRP A 84 -2.94 33.54 0.41
N ARG A 85 -1.63 33.27 0.29
CA ARG A 85 -1.12 31.90 0.17
C ARG A 85 -1.44 31.04 1.39
N VAL A 86 -1.26 31.58 2.60
CA VAL A 86 -1.55 30.83 3.84
C VAL A 86 -3.06 30.58 3.97
N SER A 87 -3.90 31.57 3.63
CA SER A 87 -5.36 31.44 3.66
C SER A 87 -5.86 30.38 2.68
N MET A 88 -5.38 30.39 1.42
CA MET A 88 -5.72 29.37 0.42
C MET A 88 -5.33 27.96 0.86
N HIS A 89 -4.17 27.82 1.49
CA HIS A 89 -3.71 26.51 1.95
C HIS A 89 -4.51 26.00 3.16
N CYS A 90 -4.91 26.91 4.06
CA CYS A 90 -5.83 26.58 5.16
C CYS A 90 -7.23 26.22 4.64
N TRP A 91 -7.71 26.92 3.61
CA TRP A 91 -9.00 26.66 2.97
C TRP A 91 -9.04 25.28 2.31
N GLN A 92 -8.02 24.92 1.53
CA GLN A 92 -7.92 23.59 0.92
C GLN A 92 -7.96 22.48 1.96
N PHE A 93 -7.17 22.60 3.02
CA PHE A 93 -7.13 21.63 4.12
C PHE A 93 -8.47 21.50 4.85
N PHE A 94 -9.18 22.61 5.07
CA PHE A 94 -10.49 22.60 5.72
C PHE A 94 -11.56 21.99 4.80
N TYR A 95 -11.53 22.32 3.51
CA TYR A 95 -12.45 21.80 2.50
C TYR A 95 -12.32 20.28 2.33
N GLU A 96 -11.09 19.76 2.27
CA GLU A 96 -10.81 18.32 2.22
C GLU A 96 -11.33 17.59 3.46
N ARG A 97 -11.26 18.22 4.64
CA ARG A 97 -11.69 17.59 5.90
C ARG A 97 -13.22 17.51 6.07
N GLN A 98 -13.97 18.45 5.49
CA GLN A 98 -15.44 18.44 5.60
C GLN A 98 -16.09 17.44 4.64
N HIS A 99 -15.61 17.31 3.41
CA HIS A 99 -16.14 16.29 2.48
C HIS A 99 -15.86 14.87 2.96
N PHE A 100 -14.69 14.64 3.58
CA PHE A 100 -14.31 13.33 4.08
C PHE A 100 -15.22 12.79 5.19
N GLN A 101 -15.79 13.65 6.05
CA GLN A 101 -16.73 13.22 7.09
C GLN A 101 -18.08 12.80 6.48
N PHE A 102 -18.54 13.52 5.46
CA PHE A 102 -19.76 13.19 4.75
C PHE A 102 -19.63 11.87 3.98
N ASP A 103 -18.49 11.67 3.31
CA ASP A 103 -18.19 10.42 2.58
C ASP A 103 -18.08 9.21 3.53
N LEU A 104 -17.54 9.38 4.75
CA LEU A 104 -17.49 8.32 5.76
C LEU A 104 -18.88 7.92 6.24
N GLU A 105 -19.74 8.89 6.55
CA GLU A 105 -21.11 8.63 7.01
C GLU A 105 -21.98 8.01 5.91
N GLU A 106 -21.70 8.32 4.64
CA GLU A 106 -22.35 7.68 3.50
C GLU A 106 -21.87 6.24 3.29
N ALA A 107 -20.56 5.99 3.42
CA ALA A 107 -19.98 4.64 3.33
C ALA A 107 -20.44 3.71 4.46
N GLU A 108 -20.54 4.20 5.70
CA GLU A 108 -21.07 3.42 6.83
C GLU A 108 -22.54 3.02 6.61
N ARG A 109 -23.38 3.97 6.15
CA ARG A 109 -24.80 3.69 5.84
C ARG A 109 -24.97 2.64 4.74
N MET A 110 -24.10 2.65 3.71
CA MET A 110 -24.14 1.64 2.65
C MET A 110 -23.66 0.28 3.14
N ALA A 111 -22.66 0.24 4.03
CA ALA A 111 -22.18 -1.01 4.64
C ALA A 111 -23.26 -1.68 5.49
N ASP A 112 -23.97 -0.91 6.32
CA ASP A 112 -25.06 -1.42 7.16
C ASP A 112 -26.24 -1.94 6.31
N ALA A 113 -26.60 -1.23 5.25
CA ALA A 113 -27.66 -1.65 4.33
C ALA A 113 -27.31 -2.98 3.61
N ASN A 114 -26.04 -3.16 3.23
CA ASN A 114 -25.58 -4.40 2.59
C ASN A 114 -25.56 -5.59 3.56
N VAL A 115 -25.19 -5.38 4.83
CA VAL A 115 -25.25 -6.41 5.87
C VAL A 115 -26.69 -6.87 6.09
N GLU A 116 -27.64 -5.94 6.18
CA GLU A 116 -29.06 -6.29 6.29
C GLU A 116 -29.58 -7.06 5.06
N ALA A 117 -29.16 -6.66 3.85
CA ALA A 117 -29.55 -7.34 2.62
C ALA A 117 -29.02 -8.79 2.56
N GLN A 118 -27.77 -9.00 2.97
CA GLN A 118 -27.17 -10.34 3.05
C GLN A 118 -27.88 -11.22 4.08
N GLN A 119 -28.16 -10.70 5.27
CA GLN A 119 -28.90 -11.44 6.30
C GLN A 119 -30.30 -11.84 5.83
N ARG A 120 -31.00 -10.96 5.10
CA ARG A 120 -32.34 -11.28 4.53
C ARG A 120 -32.25 -12.35 3.45
N ALA A 121 -31.22 -12.32 2.61
CA ALA A 121 -31.00 -13.33 1.57
C ALA A 121 -30.66 -14.71 2.18
N GLU A 122 -29.84 -14.75 3.23
CA GLU A 122 -29.55 -15.97 3.98
C GLU A 122 -30.79 -16.56 4.64
N LEU A 123 -31.61 -15.72 5.29
CA LEU A 123 -32.86 -16.16 5.92
C LEU A 123 -33.84 -16.73 4.87
N GLN A 124 -33.92 -16.11 3.69
CA GLN A 124 -34.73 -16.63 2.58
C GLN A 124 -34.20 -17.97 2.05
N ASN A 125 -32.90 -18.12 1.90
CA ASN A 125 -32.28 -19.37 1.46
C ASN A 125 -32.49 -20.50 2.48
N GLN A 126 -32.39 -20.22 3.78
CA GLN A 126 -32.70 -21.19 4.84
C GLN A 126 -34.19 -21.58 4.84
N MET A 127 -35.08 -20.62 4.61
CA MET A 127 -36.52 -20.88 4.52
C MET A 127 -36.87 -21.70 3.27
N GLN A 128 -36.22 -21.45 2.13
CA GLN A 128 -36.40 -22.27 0.91
C GLN A 128 -35.82 -23.68 1.07
N ALA A 129 -34.66 -23.83 1.71
CA ALA A 129 -34.04 -25.13 1.98
C ALA A 129 -34.90 -26.00 2.91
N SER A 130 -35.48 -25.41 3.95
CA SER A 130 -36.41 -26.13 4.86
C SER A 130 -37.72 -26.54 4.18
N LEU A 131 -38.24 -25.71 3.26
CA LEU A 131 -39.41 -26.06 2.45
C LEU A 131 -39.12 -27.16 1.43
N ALA A 132 -37.91 -27.21 0.86
CA ALA A 132 -37.48 -28.25 -0.08
C ALA A 132 -37.27 -29.61 0.60
N ALA A 133 -36.77 -29.63 1.84
CA ALA A 133 -36.53 -30.85 2.62
C ALA A 133 -37.82 -31.60 3.03
N ASN A 134 -38.98 -30.93 3.00
CA ASN A 134 -40.27 -31.49 3.41
C ASN A 134 -41.16 -31.95 2.23
N ARG A 135 -40.63 -32.05 1.00
CA ARG A 135 -41.40 -32.61 -0.13
C ARG A 135 -41.52 -34.14 -0.03
N PRO A 136 -42.73 -34.72 -0.04
CA PRO A 136 -42.89 -36.17 -0.08
C PRO A 136 -42.39 -36.75 -1.41
N VAL A 137 -41.63 -37.85 -1.33
CA VAL A 137 -41.13 -38.60 -2.49
C VAL A 137 -42.29 -39.31 -3.21
N PRO A 138 -42.42 -39.25 -4.55
CA PRO A 138 -43.46 -39.99 -5.27
C PRO A 138 -43.11 -41.49 -5.33
N GLN A 139 -44.02 -42.36 -4.92
CA GLN A 139 -43.86 -43.81 -5.05
C GLN A 139 -44.08 -44.26 -6.50
N ALA A 140 -43.17 -45.11 -6.99
CA ALA A 140 -43.24 -45.75 -8.30
C ALA A 140 -44.34 -46.85 -8.35
N PRO A 141 -44.95 -47.10 -9.53
CA PRO A 141 -46.18 -47.89 -9.63
C PRO A 141 -45.91 -49.40 -9.58
N GLN A 142 -46.59 -50.11 -8.67
CA GLN A 142 -46.68 -51.58 -8.69
C GLN A 142 -47.90 -52.02 -9.49
N GLN A 143 -47.67 -52.86 -10.50
CA GLN A 143 -48.68 -53.64 -11.20
C GLN A 143 -49.06 -54.87 -10.37
N THR A 144 -50.35 -55.07 -10.06
CA THR A 144 -50.93 -56.43 -10.06
C THR A 144 -52.45 -56.36 -10.26
N ALA A 145 -52.93 -57.30 -11.08
CA ALA A 145 -54.28 -57.43 -11.59
C ALA A 145 -55.32 -57.93 -10.56
N GLN A 146 -56.58 -57.51 -10.70
CA GLN A 146 -57.73 -58.39 -11.06
C GLN A 146 -59.10 -57.70 -10.92
N ARG A 147 -59.89 -57.86 -12.01
CA ARG A 147 -61.33 -58.22 -12.08
C ARG A 147 -62.44 -57.24 -11.66
N HIS A 148 -63.32 -57.04 -12.66
CA HIS A 148 -64.78 -56.83 -12.62
C HIS A 148 -65.25 -55.53 -11.92
N ALA A 149 -66.25 -54.79 -12.38
CA ALA A 149 -67.18 -54.82 -13.51
C ALA A 149 -67.86 -53.42 -13.51
N THR A 150 -68.56 -53.09 -14.60
CA THR A 150 -69.66 -52.08 -14.68
C THR A 150 -69.23 -50.63 -14.35
N GLU A 151 -69.71 -49.55 -14.93
CA GLU A 151 -70.78 -49.21 -15.86
C GLU A 151 -70.51 -47.73 -16.16
N ASN A 152 -70.58 -47.33 -17.44
CA ASN A 152 -71.49 -46.32 -17.95
C ASN A 152 -71.34 -44.85 -17.50
N LEU A 153 -71.41 -44.00 -18.55
CA LEU A 153 -71.97 -42.64 -18.61
C LEU A 153 -71.06 -41.50 -18.10
N ASN A 154 -70.51 -40.66 -19.00
CA ASN A 154 -71.14 -39.61 -19.82
C ASN A 154 -71.19 -38.24 -19.12
N PHE A 155 -71.08 -37.21 -19.98
CA PHE A 155 -71.22 -35.77 -19.77
C PHE A 155 -69.97 -35.07 -19.20
N ALA A 156 -69.19 -34.31 -19.99
CA ALA A 156 -69.54 -33.05 -20.68
C ALA A 156 -70.00 -31.98 -19.67
N ALA A 157 -69.63 -30.72 -19.71
CA ALA A 157 -68.72 -29.91 -20.51
C ALA A 157 -68.63 -28.55 -19.76
N THR A 158 -67.91 -27.60 -20.35
CA THR A 158 -67.98 -26.14 -20.13
C THR A 158 -67.44 -25.64 -18.79
N GLY A 159 -66.36 -24.84 -18.78
CA GLY A 159 -66.33 -23.46 -19.29
C GLY A 159 -66.84 -22.56 -18.16
N GLY A 160 -66.12 -21.60 -17.61
CA GLY A 160 -65.13 -20.66 -18.12
C GLY A 160 -65.41 -19.33 -17.39
N TYR A 161 -64.41 -18.45 -17.31
CA TYR A 161 -64.46 -17.07 -16.78
C TYR A 161 -64.70 -16.92 -15.27
N ALA A 162 -64.25 -15.89 -14.57
CA ALA A 162 -63.21 -14.88 -14.71
C ALA A 162 -63.27 -14.06 -13.41
N ALA A 163 -62.13 -13.50 -13.02
CA ALA A 163 -61.93 -12.23 -12.31
C ALA A 163 -62.99 -11.71 -11.31
N SER A 164 -62.53 -11.37 -10.10
CA SER A 164 -62.31 -9.98 -9.67
C SER A 164 -62.69 -9.70 -8.21
N GLN A 165 -61.98 -8.69 -7.70
CA GLN A 165 -62.32 -7.76 -6.61
C GLN A 165 -61.82 -8.03 -5.19
N ALA A 166 -61.07 -7.03 -4.76
CA ALA A 166 -60.64 -6.68 -3.42
C ALA A 166 -61.81 -6.19 -2.54
N SER A 167 -61.62 -6.20 -1.22
CA SER A 167 -61.98 -5.11 -0.30
C SER A 167 -61.56 -5.38 1.15
N HIS A 168 -60.79 -4.44 1.70
CA HIS A 168 -60.92 -3.80 3.02
C HIS A 168 -61.13 -4.62 4.33
N ALA A 169 -60.09 -4.55 5.18
CA ALA A 169 -60.01 -3.69 6.39
C ALA A 169 -60.01 -4.30 7.82
N VAL A 170 -59.22 -3.58 8.66
CA VAL A 170 -59.31 -3.34 10.13
C VAL A 170 -58.70 -4.36 11.12
N GLY A 171 -57.65 -3.89 11.81
CA GLY A 171 -57.66 -3.71 13.28
C GLY A 171 -56.96 -4.76 14.15
N GLY A 172 -55.95 -4.34 14.92
CA GLY A 172 -55.47 -5.11 16.07
C GLY A 172 -54.07 -4.74 16.58
N MET A 173 -53.96 -3.64 17.31
CA MET A 173 -52.77 -3.26 18.10
C MET A 173 -52.87 -3.84 19.51
N ARG A 174 -51.81 -4.47 20.02
CA ARG A 174 -51.66 -4.81 21.45
C ARG A 174 -50.23 -4.60 21.94
N ILE A 175 -50.14 -3.72 22.94
CA ILE A 175 -49.01 -3.37 23.79
C ILE A 175 -48.89 -4.42 24.92
N TYR A 176 -47.68 -4.75 25.37
CA TYR A 176 -47.46 -5.32 26.70
C TYR A 176 -46.39 -4.52 27.46
N ALA A 177 -46.77 -4.12 28.67
CA ALA A 177 -46.00 -3.40 29.67
C ALA A 177 -45.24 -4.37 30.59
N GLY A 178 -44.12 -3.92 31.15
CA GLY A 178 -43.36 -4.63 32.19
C GLY A 178 -43.97 -4.51 33.60
N PRO A 179 -43.36 -5.14 34.61
CA PRO A 179 -43.68 -4.88 36.01
C PRO A 179 -42.60 -4.07 36.76
N SER A 180 -43.09 -3.39 37.78
CA SER A 180 -42.49 -2.36 38.61
C SER A 180 -41.67 -2.87 39.80
N THR A 181 -40.92 -1.93 40.37
CA THR A 181 -40.04 -1.91 41.54
C THR A 181 -40.71 -2.14 42.91
N SER A 182 -40.02 -2.83 43.83
CA SER A 182 -39.78 -2.41 45.22
C SER A 182 -38.85 -3.41 45.93
N ASP A 183 -37.64 -2.98 46.32
CA ASP A 183 -37.11 -3.24 47.67
C ASP A 183 -35.75 -2.54 47.88
N LEU A 184 -35.71 -1.73 48.94
CA LEU A 184 -34.57 -0.96 49.43
C LEU A 184 -33.73 -1.84 50.37
N GLY A 185 -32.46 -2.04 50.04
CA GLY A 185 -31.48 -2.69 50.90
C GLY A 185 -30.11 -2.01 50.75
N SER A 186 -29.68 -1.33 51.81
CA SER A 186 -28.39 -0.64 51.95
C SER A 186 -27.20 -1.57 51.74
N VAL A 187 -26.30 -1.24 50.82
CA VAL A 187 -24.99 -1.91 50.69
C VAL A 187 -23.87 -0.89 50.91
N ASN A 188 -23.03 -1.23 51.89
CA ASN A 188 -21.90 -0.49 52.42
C ASN A 188 -20.73 -0.52 51.42
N TRP A 189 -20.19 0.64 51.01
CA TRP A 189 -19.07 0.72 50.08
C TRP A 189 -17.77 0.99 50.83
N GLN A 190 -16.80 0.07 50.75
CA GLN A 190 -15.41 0.25 51.19
C GLN A 190 -14.46 0.24 49.98
N PRO A 191 -13.44 1.11 49.95
CA PRO A 191 -12.47 1.14 48.84
C PRO A 191 -11.47 -0.03 48.94
N PRO A 192 -10.99 -0.59 47.82
CA PRO A 192 -10.00 -1.67 47.85
C PRO A 192 -8.59 -1.14 48.17
N GLU A 193 -7.90 -1.84 49.08
CA GLU A 193 -6.49 -1.63 49.43
C GLU A 193 -5.54 -2.04 48.29
N ARG A 194 -4.41 -1.32 48.15
CA ARG A 194 -3.34 -1.60 47.19
C ARG A 194 -2.54 -2.84 47.60
N PRO A 195 -2.26 -3.81 46.70
CA PRO A 195 -1.31 -4.88 47.04
C PRO A 195 0.14 -4.39 46.91
N THR A 196 0.92 -4.65 47.95
CA THR A 196 2.36 -4.42 48.03
C THR A 196 3.09 -5.48 47.19
N ARG A 197 3.99 -5.05 46.31
CA ARG A 197 4.79 -5.90 45.42
C ARG A 197 5.90 -6.61 46.22
N VAL A 198 5.81 -7.93 46.37
CA VAL A 198 6.92 -8.80 46.83
C VAL A 198 7.40 -9.61 45.62
N LEU A 199 8.65 -9.43 45.21
CA LEU A 199 9.30 -10.22 44.16
C LEU A 199 9.76 -11.58 44.73
N PRO A 200 9.48 -12.72 44.08
CA PRO A 200 10.15 -13.97 44.42
C PRO A 200 11.54 -14.03 43.74
N ALA A 201 12.54 -14.53 44.48
CA ALA A 201 13.87 -14.83 43.96
C ALA A 201 13.81 -16.05 43.02
N PRO A 202 14.63 -16.10 41.94
CA PRO A 202 14.59 -17.22 40.99
C PRO A 202 15.15 -18.51 41.59
N SER A 203 14.40 -19.59 41.47
CA SER A 203 14.79 -20.96 41.83
C SER A 203 15.84 -21.50 40.85
N SER A 204 16.97 -21.96 41.38
CA SER A 204 18.19 -22.40 40.70
C SER A 204 18.10 -23.72 39.91
N GLN A 205 16.91 -24.17 39.51
CA GLN A 205 16.74 -25.42 38.75
C GLN A 205 16.40 -25.24 37.27
N GLN A 206 15.86 -24.09 36.83
CA GLN A 206 15.58 -23.86 35.40
C GLN A 206 16.84 -23.59 34.54
N THR A 207 17.93 -23.14 35.16
CA THR A 207 19.16 -22.75 34.42
C THR A 207 20.02 -23.95 34.00
N ILE A 208 19.83 -25.13 34.60
CA ILE A 208 20.69 -26.30 34.31
C ILE A 208 20.20 -27.09 33.07
N GLU A 209 18.90 -27.03 32.77
CA GLU A 209 18.31 -27.76 31.64
C GLU A 209 18.56 -27.04 30.30
N GLU A 210 18.52 -25.70 30.27
CA GLU A 210 18.88 -24.87 29.10
C GLU A 210 20.38 -24.95 28.75
N ILE A 211 21.26 -25.09 29.75
CA ILE A 211 22.70 -25.26 29.55
C ILE A 211 23.03 -26.66 28.98
N ASN A 212 22.22 -27.67 29.27
CA ASN A 212 22.43 -29.02 28.76
C ASN A 212 21.92 -29.20 27.32
N GLN A 213 20.81 -28.56 26.94
CA GLN A 213 20.32 -28.58 25.56
C GLN A 213 21.27 -27.84 24.58
N SER A 214 21.82 -26.69 25.00
CA SER A 214 22.79 -25.93 24.19
C SER A 214 24.14 -26.66 24.01
N LYS A 215 24.55 -27.49 24.98
CA LYS A 215 25.74 -28.36 24.85
C LYS A 215 25.53 -29.55 23.93
N LEU A 216 24.32 -30.13 23.88
CA LEU A 216 24.00 -31.24 22.98
C LEU A 216 23.97 -30.78 21.51
N MET A 217 23.39 -29.61 21.26
CA MET A 217 23.32 -29.00 19.92
C MET A 217 24.72 -28.60 19.38
N ARG A 218 25.62 -28.14 20.26
CA ARG A 218 27.03 -27.88 19.89
C ARG A 218 27.87 -29.15 19.64
N LYS A 219 27.45 -30.32 20.13
CA LYS A 219 28.16 -31.60 19.94
C LYS A 219 27.77 -32.28 18.62
N GLN A 220 26.56 -32.05 18.11
CA GLN A 220 26.09 -32.60 16.83
C GLN A 220 26.64 -31.87 15.59
N LEU A 221 27.07 -30.60 15.73
CA LEU A 221 27.68 -29.82 14.64
C LEU A 221 29.18 -30.07 14.40
N ARG A 222 29.82 -31.01 15.13
CA ARG A 222 31.27 -31.29 15.02
C ARG A 222 31.65 -32.51 14.17
N LEU A 223 30.72 -33.15 13.48
CA LEU A 223 30.95 -34.39 12.74
C LEU A 223 30.70 -34.25 11.23
N VAL A 224 31.34 -33.28 10.56
CA VAL A 224 31.82 -33.45 9.17
C VAL A 224 33.08 -32.61 9.00
N SER A 225 34.24 -33.23 9.19
CA SER A 225 35.54 -32.65 8.89
C SER A 225 36.08 -33.15 7.55
N ASN A 226 36.51 -32.17 6.74
CA ASN A 226 37.46 -32.15 5.62
C ASN A 226 38.35 -33.40 5.37
N PRO A 227 38.75 -33.64 4.11
CA PRO A 227 40.18 -33.79 3.85
C PRO A 227 40.71 -32.93 2.69
N ALA A 228 41.99 -32.60 2.83
CA ALA A 228 42.79 -31.66 2.07
C ALA A 228 43.19 -32.10 0.64
N ARG A 229 43.47 -31.12 -0.23
CA ARG A 229 44.56 -31.17 -1.23
C ARG A 229 44.84 -29.75 -1.78
N GLU A 230 45.91 -29.09 -1.35
CA GLU A 230 47.28 -29.10 -1.90
C GLU A 230 47.46 -28.04 -3.02
N LYS A 231 48.19 -26.97 -2.68
CA LYS A 231 48.51 -25.82 -3.54
C LYS A 231 49.64 -26.18 -4.51
N GLN A 232 49.55 -25.74 -5.77
CA GLN A 232 50.73 -25.39 -6.58
C GLN A 232 50.42 -24.25 -7.58
N PRO A 233 51.45 -23.50 -8.03
CA PRO A 233 51.36 -22.07 -8.33
C PRO A 233 51.33 -21.74 -9.83
N TYR A 234 50.95 -20.49 -10.11
CA TYR A 234 50.87 -19.89 -11.44
C TYR A 234 52.25 -19.38 -11.90
N GLU A 235 52.61 -19.62 -13.15
CA GLU A 235 53.61 -18.84 -13.89
C GLU A 235 53.23 -18.66 -15.38
N PRO A 236 53.75 -17.61 -16.05
CA PRO A 236 53.13 -16.97 -17.22
C PRO A 236 53.82 -17.30 -18.55
N VAL A 237 53.16 -17.01 -19.69
CA VAL A 237 53.85 -16.92 -20.99
C VAL A 237 53.37 -15.70 -21.78
N ALA A 238 54.35 -14.91 -22.18
CA ALA A 238 54.27 -13.74 -23.04
C ALA A 238 54.50 -14.09 -24.52
N ALA A 239 54.18 -13.09 -25.36
CA ALA A 239 54.61 -12.85 -26.74
C ALA A 239 53.91 -13.63 -27.87
N ILE A 240 53.27 -12.90 -28.79
CA ILE A 240 53.91 -12.48 -30.06
C ILE A 240 53.20 -11.20 -30.57
N ALA A 241 54.01 -10.26 -31.01
CA ALA A 241 53.63 -8.97 -31.57
C ALA A 241 53.55 -9.02 -33.11
N ASN A 242 52.95 -7.96 -33.65
CA ASN A 242 53.01 -7.43 -35.01
C ASN A 242 52.13 -8.08 -36.09
N GLN A 243 51.13 -7.32 -36.54
CA GLN A 243 51.16 -6.68 -37.85
C GLN A 243 50.10 -5.56 -37.93
N THR A 244 50.60 -4.35 -38.21
CA THR A 244 49.88 -3.15 -38.66
C THR A 244 49.52 -3.28 -40.13
N GLU A 245 48.29 -2.93 -40.52
CA GLU A 245 47.96 -2.44 -41.87
C GLU A 245 46.59 -1.72 -41.86
N ASP A 246 46.69 -0.40 -42.04
CA ASP A 246 45.95 0.53 -42.91
C ASP A 246 44.40 0.61 -42.96
N LEU A 247 43.98 1.88 -42.82
CA LEU A 247 42.69 2.47 -43.15
C LEU A 247 42.52 2.59 -44.68
N GLU A 248 41.26 2.70 -45.11
CA GLU A 248 40.75 3.01 -46.47
C GLU A 248 40.34 1.79 -47.33
N ASP A 249 39.07 1.40 -47.28
CA ASP A 249 38.20 1.39 -48.47
C ASP A 249 36.74 1.03 -48.14
N MET A 250 35.81 1.89 -48.57
CA MET A 250 34.36 1.70 -48.54
C MET A 250 33.89 1.11 -49.88
N PRO A 251 33.13 0.00 -49.92
CA PRO A 251 32.42 -0.37 -51.13
C PRO A 251 31.03 0.28 -51.20
N THR A 252 30.85 1.03 -52.27
CA THR A 252 29.65 1.69 -52.77
C THR A 252 28.56 0.69 -53.20
N LEU A 253 27.29 1.09 -53.00
CA LEU A 253 26.07 0.38 -53.43
C LEU A 253 26.01 0.15 -54.95
N PRO A 254 25.58 -1.05 -55.42
CA PRO A 254 25.16 -1.23 -56.81
C PRO A 254 23.64 -1.16 -56.99
N GLY A 255 23.20 -0.14 -57.74
CA GLY A 255 22.34 -0.23 -58.93
C GLY A 255 20.97 -0.95 -58.88
N LEU A 256 19.91 -0.16 -59.03
CA LEU A 256 18.59 -0.59 -59.51
C LEU A 256 18.63 -0.96 -61.01
N ASN A 257 18.13 -2.15 -61.38
CA ASN A 257 17.12 -2.32 -62.44
C ASN A 257 16.67 -3.79 -62.63
N GLU A 258 15.37 -3.98 -62.42
CA GLU A 258 14.41 -4.89 -63.05
C GLU A 258 14.80 -6.33 -63.46
N LYS A 259 14.11 -7.32 -62.86
CA LYS A 259 13.16 -8.19 -63.58
C LYS A 259 12.22 -8.92 -62.62
N HIS A 260 10.96 -8.97 -63.03
CA HIS A 260 9.86 -9.74 -62.44
C HIS A 260 10.26 -11.18 -62.14
N ASP A 261 9.98 -11.64 -60.92
CA ASP A 261 9.48 -12.99 -60.70
C ASP A 261 8.45 -12.98 -59.58
N THR A 262 7.32 -13.61 -59.89
CA THR A 262 6.10 -13.66 -59.11
C THR A 262 6.14 -14.88 -58.20
N HIS A 263 6.21 -14.66 -56.89
CA HIS A 263 5.96 -15.70 -55.90
C HIS A 263 5.09 -15.17 -54.76
N PRO A 264 4.24 -16.04 -54.19
CA PRO A 264 2.90 -15.68 -53.75
C PRO A 264 2.95 -14.82 -52.50
N HIS A 265 1.98 -13.90 -52.41
CA HIS A 265 1.64 -13.20 -51.19
C HIS A 265 1.67 -14.16 -50.00
N ALA A 266 2.76 -14.12 -49.22
CA ALA A 266 2.72 -14.52 -47.84
C ALA A 266 1.69 -13.58 -47.22
N ARG A 267 0.47 -14.09 -47.10
CA ARG A 267 -0.57 -13.53 -46.25
C ARG A 267 0.15 -13.26 -44.94
N LEU A 268 0.38 -11.98 -44.64
CA LEU A 268 0.60 -11.52 -43.28
C LEU A 268 -0.61 -12.06 -42.53
N GLU A 269 -0.47 -13.24 -41.95
CA GLU A 269 -1.36 -13.71 -40.91
C GLU A 269 -1.29 -12.58 -39.89
N ARG A 270 -2.35 -11.79 -39.85
CA ARG A 270 -2.58 -10.88 -38.76
C ARG A 270 -2.43 -11.74 -37.53
N ILE A 271 -1.31 -11.54 -36.82
CA ILE A 271 -1.13 -12.06 -35.47
C ILE A 271 -2.42 -11.68 -34.76
N ARG A 272 -3.20 -12.67 -34.35
CA ARG A 272 -4.43 -12.44 -33.61
C ARG A 272 -4.05 -11.61 -32.39
N PRO A 273 -4.68 -10.46 -32.13
CA PRO A 273 -4.54 -9.78 -30.85
C PRO A 273 -5.43 -10.54 -29.86
N ASP A 274 -5.03 -11.76 -29.48
CA ASP A 274 -5.71 -12.52 -28.41
C ASP A 274 -5.02 -12.28 -27.05
N ALA A 275 -3.92 -11.52 -27.02
CA ALA A 275 -3.34 -11.01 -25.77
C ALA A 275 -3.85 -9.60 -25.54
N THR A 276 -4.94 -9.51 -24.78
CA THR A 276 -5.33 -8.30 -24.07
C THR A 276 -4.09 -7.63 -23.49
N ALA A 277 -3.73 -6.43 -23.97
CA ALA A 277 -2.61 -5.70 -23.42
C ALA A 277 -2.99 -5.18 -22.02
N LEU A 278 -2.11 -5.44 -21.05
CA LEU A 278 -2.32 -5.03 -19.66
C LEU A 278 -1.60 -3.70 -19.40
N ARG A 279 -2.15 -2.91 -18.47
CA ARG A 279 -1.53 -1.70 -17.96
C ARG A 279 -1.51 -1.72 -16.43
N LEU A 280 -0.44 -1.19 -15.88
CA LEU A 280 -0.29 -1.02 -14.43
C LEU A 280 -0.77 0.38 -14.02
N VAL A 281 -1.62 0.44 -13.01
CA VAL A 281 -2.02 1.66 -12.31
C VAL A 281 -1.59 1.52 -10.85
N VAL A 282 -0.91 2.53 -10.32
CA VAL A 282 -0.26 2.42 -9.00
C VAL A 282 -0.76 3.49 -8.05
N GLY A 283 -1.05 3.08 -6.82
CA GLY A 283 -1.33 3.94 -5.67
C GLY A 283 -0.30 3.69 -4.58
N ILE A 284 0.09 4.73 -3.87
CA ILE A 284 1.11 4.67 -2.83
C ILE A 284 0.58 5.38 -1.59
N GLY A 285 0.85 4.82 -0.42
CA GLY A 285 0.59 5.43 0.87
C GLY A 285 1.81 5.25 1.78
N LEU A 286 2.27 6.35 2.38
CA LEU A 286 3.36 6.35 3.35
C LEU A 286 3.03 7.35 4.45
N ASP A 287 2.97 6.90 5.69
CA ASP A 287 2.71 7.75 6.85
C ASP A 287 3.58 7.30 8.03
N PRO A 288 4.17 8.22 8.81
CA PRO A 288 4.94 7.87 10.00
C PRO A 288 4.10 7.24 11.12
N GLY A 289 2.77 7.26 11.04
CA GLY A 289 1.88 6.82 12.11
C GLY A 289 1.67 7.91 13.16
N ILE A 290 0.74 7.66 14.08
CA ILE A 290 0.38 8.59 15.16
C ILE A 290 1.39 8.51 16.29
N VAL A 291 1.74 7.29 16.71
CA VAL A 291 2.63 7.07 17.87
C VAL A 291 4.08 7.43 17.52
N ARG A 292 4.51 7.09 16.30
CA ARG A 292 5.87 7.38 15.80
C ARG A 292 5.99 8.73 15.08
N ARG A 293 4.99 9.61 15.15
CA ARG A 293 4.95 10.88 14.42
C ARG A 293 6.14 11.82 14.67
N ASN A 294 6.75 11.74 15.85
CA ASN A 294 7.91 12.56 16.22
C ASN A 294 9.25 11.83 16.02
N SER A 295 9.21 10.63 15.45
CA SER A 295 10.38 9.81 15.12
C SER A 295 10.57 9.78 13.60
N PRO A 296 11.80 9.54 13.13
CA PRO A 296 12.02 9.23 11.73
C PRO A 296 11.13 8.07 11.29
N ASN A 297 10.36 8.22 10.20
CA ASN A 297 9.81 7.08 9.50
C ASN A 297 10.97 6.17 9.03
N GLU A 298 10.99 4.94 9.51
CA GLU A 298 11.99 3.91 9.22
C GLU A 298 11.59 3.05 8.02
N ASP A 299 10.34 3.14 7.58
CA ASP A 299 9.89 2.54 6.32
C ASP A 299 10.40 3.33 5.11
N ASN A 300 10.63 2.60 4.02
CA ASN A 300 10.76 3.17 2.70
C ASN A 300 9.99 2.34 1.68
N LEU A 301 9.61 3.01 0.59
CA LEU A 301 8.97 2.37 -0.56
C LEU A 301 9.62 2.82 -1.86
N PHE A 302 9.49 1.99 -2.87
CA PHE A 302 9.91 2.27 -4.24
C PHE A 302 8.89 1.72 -5.21
N ALA A 303 8.52 2.53 -6.19
CA ALA A 303 7.60 2.14 -7.24
C ALA A 303 8.04 2.77 -8.56
N ILE A 304 8.26 1.94 -9.57
CA ILE A 304 8.48 2.35 -10.95
C ILE A 304 7.60 1.48 -11.84
N GLN A 305 7.00 2.08 -12.85
CA GLN A 305 6.25 1.38 -13.88
C GLN A 305 6.63 1.94 -15.25
N GLY A 306 6.48 1.11 -16.28
CA GLY A 306 6.76 1.47 -17.65
C GLY A 306 6.28 0.41 -18.61
N VAL A 307 6.73 0.53 -19.86
CA VAL A 307 6.45 -0.41 -20.92
C VAL A 307 7.79 -0.85 -21.51
N ARG A 308 7.98 -2.15 -21.63
CA ARG A 308 9.11 -2.78 -22.31
C ARG A 308 8.70 -3.05 -23.76
N MET A 309 9.53 -2.61 -24.69
CA MET A 309 9.34 -2.97 -26.10
C MET A 309 10.05 -4.30 -26.34
N THR A 310 9.31 -5.28 -26.84
CA THR A 310 9.83 -6.62 -27.18
C THR A 310 9.43 -6.96 -28.62
N ASP A 311 10.03 -8.02 -29.19
CA ASP A 311 9.59 -8.57 -30.49
C ASP A 311 8.12 -9.01 -30.50
N ARG A 312 7.57 -9.32 -29.31
CA ARG A 312 6.15 -9.69 -29.11
C ARG A 312 5.23 -8.48 -28.93
N GLY A 313 5.77 -7.26 -28.89
CA GLY A 313 5.02 -6.02 -28.70
C GLY A 313 5.34 -5.31 -27.36
N PRO A 314 4.61 -4.21 -27.07
CA PRO A 314 4.74 -3.51 -25.80
C PRO A 314 4.20 -4.37 -24.64
N MET A 315 5.02 -4.58 -23.61
CA MET A 315 4.66 -5.30 -22.41
C MET A 315 4.75 -4.39 -21.19
N PRO A 316 3.74 -4.33 -20.31
CA PRO A 316 3.86 -3.59 -19.06
C PRO A 316 4.99 -4.17 -18.21
N ALA A 317 5.70 -3.31 -17.49
CA ALA A 317 6.65 -3.75 -16.49
C ALA A 317 6.74 -2.77 -15.33
N GLY A 318 7.06 -3.26 -14.14
CA GLY A 318 7.25 -2.41 -12.96
C GLY A 318 7.98 -3.12 -11.84
N LEU A 319 8.62 -2.33 -10.98
CA LEU A 319 9.22 -2.80 -9.73
C LEU A 319 8.60 -2.04 -8.57
N PHE A 320 8.09 -2.79 -7.60
CA PHE A 320 7.44 -2.29 -6.39
C PHE A 320 8.11 -2.91 -5.18
N VAL A 321 8.53 -2.09 -4.23
CA VAL A 321 9.26 -2.53 -3.03
C VAL A 321 8.70 -1.80 -1.82
N VAL A 322 8.46 -2.54 -0.74
CA VAL A 322 8.22 -2.01 0.60
C VAL A 322 9.27 -2.60 1.53
N ALA A 323 9.92 -1.75 2.31
CA ALA A 323 10.95 -2.14 3.26
C ALA A 323 10.71 -1.42 4.58
N ASP A 324 10.44 -2.17 5.65
CA ASP A 324 10.30 -1.65 7.01
C ASP A 324 11.62 -1.84 7.76
N GLY A 325 12.19 -0.70 8.15
CA GLY A 325 13.51 -0.59 8.76
C GLY A 325 13.47 -0.70 10.28
N MET A 326 14.47 -1.39 10.84
CA MET A 326 14.66 -1.52 12.28
C MET A 326 16.12 -1.26 12.68
N GLY A 327 16.34 -0.86 13.93
CA GLY A 327 17.69 -0.57 14.46
C GLY A 327 17.79 0.75 15.22
N GLY A 328 16.65 1.42 15.46
CA GLY A 328 16.57 2.61 16.30
C GLY A 328 16.84 3.89 15.52
N HIS A 329 15.77 4.52 15.04
CA HIS A 329 15.73 5.81 14.37
C HIS A 329 16.48 5.81 13.02
N ALA A 330 17.62 6.51 12.95
CA ALA A 330 18.34 6.73 11.69
C ALA A 330 18.86 5.43 11.06
N ASN A 331 19.19 4.43 11.88
CA ASN A 331 19.69 3.14 11.45
C ASN A 331 18.64 2.34 10.66
N GLY A 332 17.40 2.27 11.14
CA GLY A 332 16.31 1.58 10.43
C GLY A 332 16.03 2.22 9.09
N ARG A 333 15.93 3.56 9.06
CA ARG A 333 15.82 4.31 7.80
C ARG A 333 17.00 4.09 6.84
N GLU A 334 18.22 4.00 7.34
CA GLU A 334 19.40 3.70 6.50
C GLU A 334 19.30 2.28 5.91
N ALA A 335 18.87 1.30 6.70
CA ALA A 335 18.70 -0.09 6.26
C ALA A 335 17.65 -0.23 5.16
N SER A 336 16.42 0.25 5.39
CA SER A 336 15.32 0.14 4.41
C SER A 336 15.64 0.90 3.11
N ARG A 337 16.27 2.08 3.22
CA ARG A 337 16.77 2.82 2.04
C ARG A 337 17.86 2.05 1.29
N SER A 338 18.82 1.45 2.00
CA SER A 338 19.91 0.68 1.40
C SER A 338 19.37 -0.57 0.68
N ALA A 339 18.33 -1.21 1.22
CA ALA A 339 17.68 -2.34 0.58
C ALA A 339 17.04 -1.95 -0.75
N ILE A 340 16.21 -0.91 -0.75
CA ILE A 340 15.58 -0.38 -1.97
C ILE A 340 16.62 -0.01 -3.01
N HIS A 341 17.66 0.74 -2.63
CA HIS A 341 18.70 1.16 -3.56
C HIS A 341 19.37 -0.04 -4.23
N SER A 342 19.81 -1.02 -3.44
CA SER A 342 20.51 -2.21 -3.93
C SER A 342 19.63 -3.06 -4.85
N ILE A 343 18.34 -3.19 -4.55
CA ILE A 343 17.39 -3.93 -5.41
C ILE A 343 17.17 -3.15 -6.71
N SER A 344 16.93 -1.83 -6.63
CA SER A 344 16.69 -0.99 -7.80
C SER A 344 17.89 -0.94 -8.76
N ASP A 345 19.13 -0.94 -8.24
CA ASP A 345 20.37 -0.94 -9.03
C ASP A 345 20.54 -2.20 -9.89
N VAL A 346 19.98 -3.33 -9.45
CA VAL A 346 20.01 -4.58 -10.20
C VAL A 346 18.88 -4.60 -11.24
N ILE A 347 17.67 -4.26 -10.81
CA ILE A 347 16.45 -4.54 -11.57
C ILE A 347 16.15 -3.46 -12.61
N VAL A 348 16.29 -2.17 -12.26
CA VAL A 348 15.94 -1.08 -13.17
C VAL A 348 16.74 -1.14 -14.48
N PRO A 349 18.08 -1.34 -14.47
CA PRO A 349 18.83 -1.49 -15.71
C PRO A 349 18.43 -2.73 -16.52
N ALA A 350 18.00 -3.80 -15.86
CA ALA A 350 17.61 -5.02 -16.52
C ALA A 350 16.21 -4.95 -17.16
N LEU A 351 15.29 -4.19 -16.56
CA LEU A 351 14.00 -3.87 -17.16
C LEU A 351 14.14 -3.13 -18.49
N LEU A 352 15.18 -2.30 -18.63
CA LEU A 352 15.49 -1.56 -19.84
C LEU A 352 16.20 -2.39 -20.92
N ARG A 353 16.73 -3.56 -20.57
CA ARG A 353 17.39 -4.45 -21.53
C ARG A 353 16.35 -5.30 -22.23
N ASP A 354 16.57 -5.46 -23.53
CA ASP A 354 15.84 -6.46 -24.29
C ASP A 354 16.42 -7.84 -23.94
N VAL A 355 15.58 -8.68 -23.33
CA VAL A 355 15.90 -10.08 -23.01
C VAL A 355 15.10 -11.02 -23.92
N SER A 356 14.37 -10.47 -24.90
CA SER A 356 13.51 -11.22 -25.81
C SER A 356 14.36 -12.18 -26.65
N GLY A 357 13.95 -13.46 -26.68
CA GLY A 357 14.61 -14.49 -27.48
C GLY A 357 15.00 -15.75 -26.70
N ARG A 358 14.70 -15.81 -25.40
CA ARG A 358 14.77 -17.04 -24.59
C ARG A 358 13.34 -17.58 -24.39
N GLY A 359 13.17 -18.88 -24.18
CA GLY A 359 11.82 -19.46 -24.01
C GLY A 359 11.09 -18.86 -22.79
N SER A 360 9.75 -18.89 -22.76
CA SER A 360 8.96 -18.28 -21.67
C SER A 360 9.32 -18.81 -20.28
N GLU A 361 9.58 -20.12 -20.14
CA GLU A 361 9.98 -20.72 -18.85
C GLU A 361 11.38 -20.28 -18.41
N GLU A 362 12.30 -20.09 -19.36
CA GLU A 362 13.65 -19.58 -19.06
C GLU A 362 13.60 -18.10 -18.67
N GLU A 363 12.73 -17.31 -19.31
CA GLU A 363 12.49 -15.90 -18.99
C GLU A 363 11.93 -15.74 -17.56
N GLU A 364 11.00 -16.61 -17.14
CA GLU A 364 10.43 -16.58 -15.78
C GLU A 364 11.49 -16.79 -14.69
N HIS A 365 12.35 -17.79 -14.85
CA HIS A 365 13.42 -18.06 -13.88
C HIS A 365 14.43 -16.91 -13.82
N ILE A 366 14.72 -16.27 -14.96
CA ILE A 366 15.66 -15.15 -15.03
C ILE A 366 15.18 -13.97 -14.17
N PHE A 367 13.91 -13.57 -14.27
CA PHE A 367 13.39 -12.44 -13.50
C PHE A 367 13.31 -12.74 -12.00
N ALA A 368 12.88 -13.96 -11.64
CA ALA A 368 12.86 -14.41 -10.25
C ALA A 368 14.27 -14.43 -9.62
N ASP A 369 15.25 -14.99 -10.32
CA ASP A 369 16.64 -15.07 -9.85
C ASP A 369 17.30 -13.70 -9.78
N MET A 370 17.01 -12.82 -10.73
CA MET A 370 17.50 -11.45 -10.71
C MET A 370 16.95 -10.66 -9.52
N LEU A 371 15.67 -10.82 -9.20
CA LEU A 371 15.06 -10.20 -8.03
C LEU A 371 15.69 -10.73 -6.72
N LYS A 372 15.96 -12.03 -6.64
CA LYS A 372 16.71 -12.64 -5.52
C LYS A 372 18.14 -12.10 -5.41
N ASP A 373 18.86 -11.95 -6.52
CA ASP A 373 20.21 -11.36 -6.53
C ASP A 373 20.19 -9.92 -6.00
N GLY A 374 19.20 -9.12 -6.39
CA GLY A 374 18.97 -7.77 -5.82
C GLY A 374 18.83 -7.79 -4.29
N VAL A 375 18.01 -8.70 -3.76
CA VAL A 375 17.82 -8.85 -2.30
C VAL A 375 19.06 -9.40 -1.61
N HIS A 376 19.81 -10.33 -2.21
CA HIS A 376 21.08 -10.80 -1.65
C HIS A 376 22.13 -9.70 -1.60
N ARG A 377 22.21 -8.84 -2.62
CA ARG A 377 23.08 -7.66 -2.62
C ARG A 377 22.67 -6.65 -1.56
N ALA A 378 21.36 -6.40 -1.40
CA ALA A 378 20.83 -5.60 -0.30
C ALA A 378 21.27 -6.14 1.06
N ASN A 379 21.07 -7.44 1.30
CA ASN A 379 21.49 -8.09 2.54
C ASN A 379 22.98 -7.91 2.81
N LEU A 380 23.82 -8.16 1.81
CA LEU A 380 25.27 -8.06 1.95
C LEU A 380 25.74 -6.62 2.19
N ALA A 381 25.09 -5.64 1.55
CA ALA A 381 25.38 -4.23 1.75
C ALA A 381 25.09 -3.81 3.20
N ILE A 382 23.92 -4.15 3.72
CA ILE A 382 23.51 -3.86 5.10
C ILE A 382 24.39 -4.62 6.10
N TYR A 383 24.65 -5.91 5.86
CA TYR A 383 25.53 -6.73 6.71
C TYR A 383 26.95 -6.16 6.80
N ARG A 384 27.53 -5.71 5.68
CA ARG A 384 28.86 -5.07 5.69
C ARG A 384 28.84 -3.79 6.49
N ARG A 385 27.80 -2.98 6.33
CA ARG A 385 27.64 -1.72 7.06
C ARG A 385 27.50 -1.94 8.57
N ASN A 386 26.79 -2.98 8.99
CA ASN A 386 26.64 -3.37 10.39
C ASN A 386 27.95 -3.67 11.11
N ARG A 387 29.00 -4.10 10.38
CA ARG A 387 30.31 -4.37 10.99
C ARG A 387 31.02 -3.11 11.49
N ASP A 388 30.64 -1.95 10.97
CA ASP A 388 31.21 -0.66 11.34
C ASP A 388 30.30 0.12 12.30
N LEU A 389 29.13 -0.43 12.65
CA LEU A 389 28.14 0.24 13.49
C LEU A 389 28.11 -0.35 14.90
N PRO A 390 27.99 0.49 15.95
CA PRO A 390 27.85 0.02 17.33
C PRO A 390 26.48 -0.62 17.60
N GLN A 391 25.45 -0.24 16.82
CA GLN A 391 24.11 -0.81 16.85
C GLN A 391 23.79 -1.34 15.46
N MET A 392 23.38 -2.61 15.39
CA MET A 392 23.02 -3.22 14.12
C MET A 392 21.71 -2.63 13.59
N MET A 393 21.69 -2.37 12.29
CA MET A 393 20.51 -2.02 11.53
C MET A 393 20.01 -3.23 10.74
N GLY A 394 18.72 -3.28 10.48
CA GLY A 394 18.12 -4.31 9.66
C GLY A 394 16.86 -3.80 9.00
N THR A 395 16.32 -4.55 8.06
CA THR A 395 15.06 -4.20 7.42
C THR A 395 14.36 -5.46 6.95
N THR A 396 13.04 -5.45 6.97
CA THR A 396 12.23 -6.36 6.18
C THR A 396 12.25 -5.91 4.71
N VAL A 397 11.87 -6.79 3.80
CA VAL A 397 11.55 -6.42 2.42
C VAL A 397 10.46 -7.32 1.88
N THR A 398 9.46 -6.71 1.25
CA THR A 398 8.61 -7.39 0.27
C THR A 398 8.72 -6.64 -1.06
N SER A 399 8.87 -7.37 -2.16
CA SER A 399 9.06 -6.78 -3.48
C SER A 399 8.30 -7.56 -4.53
N ALA A 400 7.72 -6.85 -5.50
CA ALA A 400 7.07 -7.40 -6.68
C ALA A 400 7.68 -6.80 -7.94
N LEU A 401 8.26 -7.64 -8.79
CA LEU A 401 8.65 -7.32 -10.15
C LEU A 401 7.54 -7.83 -11.07
N ILE A 402 6.87 -6.92 -11.78
CA ILE A 402 5.85 -7.27 -12.77
C ILE A 402 6.48 -7.16 -14.15
N VAL A 403 6.34 -8.20 -14.96
CA VAL A 403 6.69 -8.22 -16.37
C VAL A 403 5.56 -8.90 -17.13
N ASP A 404 4.99 -8.18 -18.08
CA ASP A 404 3.78 -8.59 -18.79
C ASP A 404 2.62 -8.90 -17.82
N ASN A 405 2.13 -10.13 -17.79
CA ASN A 405 1.07 -10.57 -16.89
C ASN A 405 1.58 -11.34 -15.67
N THR A 406 2.89 -11.34 -15.40
CA THR A 406 3.46 -12.16 -14.33
C THR A 406 4.15 -11.30 -13.28
N ALA A 407 3.79 -11.50 -12.01
CA ALA A 407 4.42 -10.91 -10.85
C ALA A 407 5.36 -11.90 -10.17
N TYR A 408 6.65 -11.54 -10.11
CA TYR A 408 7.66 -12.22 -9.31
C TYR A 408 7.75 -11.52 -7.96
N VAL A 409 7.35 -12.21 -6.91
CA VAL A 409 7.30 -11.67 -5.55
C VAL A 409 8.41 -12.29 -4.71
N VAL A 410 9.13 -11.49 -3.94
CA VAL A 410 10.09 -11.97 -2.92
C VAL A 410 9.77 -11.37 -1.57
N ASN A 411 10.00 -12.13 -0.50
CA ASN A 411 9.79 -11.67 0.87
C ASN A 411 10.92 -12.08 1.80
N VAL A 412 11.32 -11.16 2.67
CA VAL A 412 12.15 -11.39 3.85
C VAL A 412 11.62 -10.53 5.01
N GLY A 413 10.90 -11.13 5.94
CA GLY A 413 10.37 -10.47 7.12
C GLY A 413 8.87 -10.70 7.23
N ASP A 414 8.17 -9.80 7.88
CA ASP A 414 6.72 -9.82 8.12
C ASP A 414 5.98 -8.66 7.43
N SER A 415 6.65 -7.93 6.54
CA SER A 415 5.93 -7.22 5.48
C SER A 415 5.20 -8.21 4.57
N ARG A 416 4.08 -7.79 3.98
CA ARG A 416 3.17 -8.69 3.26
C ARG A 416 2.89 -8.23 1.83
N THR A 417 2.69 -9.22 0.96
CA THR A 417 2.04 -9.01 -0.34
C THR A 417 0.72 -9.77 -0.37
N TYR A 418 -0.34 -9.09 -0.77
CA TYR A 418 -1.65 -9.67 -1.02
C TYR A 418 -2.01 -9.59 -2.51
N LEU A 419 -2.78 -10.57 -2.97
CA LEU A 419 -3.50 -10.55 -4.24
C LEU A 419 -5.00 -10.49 -3.92
N TYR A 420 -5.69 -9.49 -4.45
CA TYR A 420 -7.13 -9.45 -4.46
C TYR A 420 -7.65 -9.75 -5.86
N ARG A 421 -8.60 -10.69 -5.94
CA ARG A 421 -9.35 -11.01 -7.15
C ARG A 421 -10.82 -11.11 -6.78
N ALA A 422 -11.69 -10.40 -7.52
CA ALA A 422 -13.12 -10.35 -7.19
C ALA A 422 -13.79 -11.73 -7.07
N SER A 423 -13.30 -12.75 -7.79
CA SER A 423 -13.81 -14.13 -7.71
C SER A 423 -13.28 -14.95 -6.54
N GLU A 424 -12.13 -14.59 -5.97
CA GLU A 424 -11.42 -15.38 -4.95
C GLU A 424 -11.27 -14.65 -3.61
N GLY A 425 -11.56 -13.35 -3.55
CA GLY A 425 -11.34 -12.50 -2.40
C GLY A 425 -9.88 -12.06 -2.26
N LEU A 426 -9.50 -11.67 -1.04
CA LEU A 426 -8.13 -11.30 -0.67
C LEU A 426 -7.33 -12.55 -0.27
N GLN A 427 -6.17 -12.74 -0.86
CA GLN A 427 -5.24 -13.82 -0.54
C GLN A 427 -3.86 -13.26 -0.18
N GLN A 428 -3.28 -13.73 0.93
CA GLN A 428 -1.89 -13.42 1.26
C GLN A 428 -0.96 -14.29 0.40
N VAL A 429 -0.09 -13.65 -0.37
CA VAL A 429 0.90 -14.32 -1.25
C VAL A 429 2.13 -14.74 -0.46
N THR A 430 2.61 -13.85 0.41
CA THR A 430 3.86 -14.04 1.17
C THR A 430 3.62 -14.79 2.48
N ARG A 431 4.69 -15.30 3.08
CA ARG A 431 4.67 -15.84 4.45
C ARG A 431 5.49 -14.97 5.36
N ASP A 432 4.99 -14.72 6.56
CA ASP A 432 5.64 -13.87 7.54
C ASP A 432 6.77 -14.64 8.23
N HIS A 433 7.95 -14.04 8.31
CA HIS A 433 9.07 -14.59 9.07
C HIS A 433 9.07 -14.13 10.53
N SER A 434 7.94 -14.31 11.20
CA SER A 434 7.71 -13.93 12.60
C SER A 434 7.45 -15.12 13.52
N VAL A 435 7.75 -14.95 14.81
CA VAL A 435 7.51 -15.98 15.83
C VAL A 435 6.02 -16.33 15.88
N VAL A 436 5.15 -15.32 15.80
CA VAL A 436 3.70 -15.52 15.89
C VAL A 436 3.13 -16.22 14.66
N ALA A 437 3.63 -15.91 13.46
CA ALA A 437 3.22 -16.64 12.25
C ALA A 437 3.56 -18.13 12.36
N ARG A 438 4.74 -18.48 12.86
CA ARG A 438 5.10 -19.89 13.14
C ARG A 438 4.23 -20.55 14.21
N LEU A 439 3.78 -19.81 15.21
CA LEU A 439 2.84 -20.33 16.21
C LEU A 439 1.46 -20.63 15.58
N VAL A 440 0.99 -19.77 14.69
CA VAL A 440 -0.24 -20.01 13.91
C VAL A 440 -0.07 -21.24 13.01
N GLU A 441 1.02 -21.32 12.24
CA GLU A 441 1.31 -22.44 11.32
C GLU A 441 1.40 -23.80 12.04
N SER A 442 1.95 -23.81 13.25
CA SER A 442 2.02 -25.03 14.08
C SER A 442 0.72 -25.36 14.81
N GLY A 443 -0.30 -24.51 14.72
CA GLY A 443 -1.56 -24.64 15.44
C GLY A 443 -1.46 -24.37 16.95
N ALA A 444 -0.37 -23.73 17.40
CA ALA A 444 -0.17 -23.39 18.80
C ALA A 444 -1.06 -22.21 19.26
N ILE A 445 -1.42 -21.32 18.34
CA ILE A 445 -2.39 -20.23 18.54
C ILE A 445 -3.36 -20.16 17.35
N LEU A 446 -4.51 -19.51 17.51
CA LEU A 446 -5.46 -19.30 16.42
C LEU A 446 -4.94 -18.21 15.46
N PRO A 447 -5.35 -18.22 14.17
CA PRO A 447 -4.94 -17.18 13.21
C PRO A 447 -5.20 -15.76 13.70
N ASP A 448 -6.37 -15.51 14.30
CA ASP A 448 -6.77 -14.19 14.82
C ASP A 448 -5.98 -13.76 16.07
N ASP A 449 -5.30 -14.68 16.76
CA ASP A 449 -4.52 -14.35 17.96
C ASP A 449 -3.24 -13.58 17.60
N ILE A 450 -2.79 -13.63 16.34
CA ILE A 450 -1.59 -12.95 15.85
C ILE A 450 -1.58 -11.46 16.19
N TYR A 451 -2.74 -10.80 16.08
CA TYR A 451 -2.88 -9.35 16.27
C TYR A 451 -2.77 -8.91 17.73
N THR A 452 -2.94 -9.83 18.69
CA THR A 452 -2.95 -9.50 20.13
C THR A 452 -1.82 -10.17 20.90
N HIS A 453 -1.06 -11.06 20.25
CA HIS A 453 -0.02 -11.84 20.90
C HIS A 453 1.14 -10.94 21.41
N PRO A 454 1.67 -11.16 22.62
CA PRO A 454 2.74 -10.33 23.19
C PRO A 454 4.04 -10.33 22.39
N GLN A 455 4.29 -11.37 21.60
CA GLN A 455 5.49 -11.53 20.77
C GLN A 455 5.26 -11.18 19.29
N ARG A 456 4.19 -10.46 18.93
CA ARG A 456 3.86 -10.19 17.52
C ARG A 456 4.94 -9.45 16.75
N ASN A 457 5.65 -8.51 17.38
CA ASN A 457 6.78 -7.77 16.80
C ASN A 457 8.11 -8.54 16.78
N GLN A 458 8.12 -9.86 17.02
CA GLN A 458 9.36 -10.67 17.00
C GLN A 458 9.52 -11.37 15.65
N ILE A 459 10.42 -10.85 14.82
CA ILE A 459 10.85 -11.50 13.58
C ILE A 459 12.11 -12.34 13.77
N TYR A 460 12.22 -13.44 13.03
CA TYR A 460 13.42 -14.30 13.03
C TYR A 460 14.21 -14.22 11.72
N ARG A 461 13.73 -13.44 10.74
CA ARG A 461 14.43 -13.24 9.48
C ARG A 461 14.29 -11.78 9.01
N CYS A 462 15.42 -11.13 8.79
CA CYS A 462 15.52 -9.79 8.24
C CYS A 462 16.80 -9.67 7.39
N LEU A 463 16.93 -8.57 6.64
CA LEU A 463 18.17 -8.25 5.94
C LEU A 463 19.19 -7.61 6.90
N GLY A 464 20.46 -8.00 6.75
CA GLY A 464 21.59 -7.37 7.43
C GLY A 464 22.13 -8.10 8.66
N GLU A 465 21.41 -9.08 9.21
CA GLU A 465 21.83 -9.83 10.40
C GLU A 465 22.98 -10.81 10.10
N HIS A 466 22.92 -11.47 8.94
CA HIS A 466 23.90 -12.46 8.50
C HIS A 466 24.37 -12.17 7.08
N ALA A 467 25.56 -12.69 6.71
CA ALA A 467 26.12 -12.48 5.37
C ALA A 467 25.25 -13.09 4.24
N SER A 468 24.51 -14.15 4.56
CA SER A 468 23.52 -14.79 3.69
C SER A 468 22.17 -14.78 4.37
N VAL A 469 21.11 -14.70 3.56
CA VAL A 469 19.71 -14.72 4.02
C VAL A 469 18.91 -15.64 3.10
N GLU A 470 17.96 -16.38 3.67
CA GLU A 470 17.02 -17.18 2.89
C GLU A 470 15.89 -16.28 2.39
N ILE A 471 15.55 -16.40 1.10
CA ILE A 471 14.55 -15.54 0.44
C ILE A 471 13.41 -16.42 -0.04
N ASP A 472 12.20 -16.10 0.42
CA ASP A 472 10.99 -16.72 -0.08
C ASP A 472 10.60 -16.05 -1.41
N SER A 473 10.27 -16.84 -2.43
CA SER A 473 9.88 -16.34 -3.76
C SER A 473 8.63 -16.99 -4.30
N PHE A 474 7.77 -16.20 -4.91
CA PHE A 474 6.47 -16.60 -5.44
C PHE A 474 6.30 -16.07 -6.86
N ILE A 475 5.62 -16.83 -7.71
CA ILE A 475 5.25 -16.43 -9.07
C ILE A 475 3.72 -16.38 -9.11
N VAL A 476 3.18 -15.22 -9.52
CA VAL A 476 1.73 -14.98 -9.58
C VAL A 476 1.37 -14.52 -10.98
N HIS A 477 0.49 -15.27 -11.65
CA HIS A 477 -0.08 -14.84 -12.93
C HIS A 477 -1.28 -13.92 -12.68
N LEU A 478 -1.16 -12.71 -13.19
CA LEU A 478 -2.09 -11.61 -13.07
C LEU A 478 -3.13 -11.65 -14.18
N LYS A 479 -4.35 -11.27 -13.84
CA LYS A 479 -5.48 -11.11 -14.75
C LYS A 479 -5.95 -9.64 -14.75
N PRO A 480 -6.70 -9.21 -15.76
CA PRO A 480 -7.45 -7.96 -15.67
C PRO A 480 -8.24 -7.88 -14.37
N ASP A 481 -8.27 -6.68 -13.80
CA ASP A 481 -8.92 -6.32 -12.53
C ASP A 481 -8.31 -6.92 -11.26
N ASP A 482 -7.21 -7.68 -11.36
CA ASP A 482 -6.44 -8.09 -10.19
C ASP A 482 -5.80 -6.86 -9.51
N ILE A 483 -5.72 -6.90 -8.18
CA ILE A 483 -5.07 -5.86 -7.37
C ILE A 483 -4.01 -6.51 -6.50
N LEU A 484 -2.76 -6.09 -6.67
CA LEU A 484 -1.63 -6.49 -5.82
C LEU A 484 -1.39 -5.41 -4.75
N ILE A 485 -1.21 -5.81 -3.50
CA ILE A 485 -1.00 -4.89 -2.38
C ILE A 485 0.24 -5.31 -1.61
N LEU A 486 1.26 -4.45 -1.56
CA LEU A 486 2.45 -4.63 -0.73
C LEU A 486 2.35 -3.70 0.46
N CYS A 487 2.60 -4.18 1.68
CA CYS A 487 2.52 -3.33 2.86
C CYS A 487 3.45 -3.75 4.00
N SER A 488 3.80 -2.80 4.86
CA SER A 488 4.46 -3.05 6.15
C SER A 488 3.45 -3.51 7.22
N ASP A 489 3.97 -3.93 8.37
CA ASP A 489 3.19 -4.38 9.53
C ASP A 489 2.30 -3.27 10.12
N GLY A 490 2.72 -2.01 10.02
CA GLY A 490 1.90 -0.88 10.47
C GLY A 490 0.56 -0.76 9.73
N LEU A 491 0.42 -1.35 8.53
CA LEU A 491 -0.90 -1.52 7.91
C LEU A 491 -1.64 -2.73 8.48
N TRP A 492 -1.10 -3.94 8.30
CA TRP A 492 -1.86 -5.17 8.53
C TRP A 492 -2.08 -5.47 10.01
N GLU A 493 -1.24 -4.97 10.93
CA GLU A 493 -1.52 -5.05 12.37
C GLU A 493 -2.76 -4.22 12.74
N MET A 494 -2.96 -3.07 12.10
CA MET A 494 -4.06 -2.16 12.39
C MET A 494 -5.33 -2.51 11.63
N VAL A 495 -5.20 -2.93 10.37
CA VAL A 495 -6.32 -3.22 9.46
C VAL A 495 -6.29 -4.71 9.13
N ARG A 496 -7.17 -5.48 9.77
CA ARG A 496 -7.30 -6.93 9.53
C ARG A 496 -7.67 -7.23 8.07
N ASP A 497 -7.33 -8.42 7.62
CA ASP A 497 -7.49 -8.90 6.24
C ASP A 497 -8.91 -8.72 5.71
N GLY A 498 -9.95 -9.09 6.48
CA GLY A 498 -11.34 -8.90 6.06
C GLY A 498 -11.77 -7.43 5.92
N ALA A 499 -11.08 -6.49 6.58
CA ALA A 499 -11.29 -5.06 6.37
C ALA A 499 -10.52 -4.54 5.14
N ILE A 500 -9.29 -5.04 4.91
CA ILE A 500 -8.53 -4.77 3.68
C ILE A 500 -9.36 -5.22 2.47
N GLU A 501 -9.88 -6.44 2.49
CA GLU A 501 -10.71 -6.99 1.42
C GLU A 501 -11.93 -6.10 1.12
N LYS A 502 -12.67 -5.68 2.14
CA LYS A 502 -13.83 -4.79 1.98
C LYS A 502 -13.45 -3.43 1.36
N ILE A 503 -12.33 -2.84 1.80
CA ILE A 503 -11.84 -1.57 1.27
C ILE A 503 -11.53 -1.74 -0.23
N VAL A 504 -10.78 -2.78 -0.59
CA VAL A 504 -10.37 -3.03 -1.97
C VAL A 504 -11.58 -3.34 -2.86
N ALA A 505 -12.53 -4.13 -2.38
CA ALA A 505 -13.75 -4.48 -3.09
C ALA A 505 -14.67 -3.28 -3.38
N SER A 506 -14.65 -2.25 -2.51
CA SER A 506 -15.56 -1.10 -2.59
C SER A 506 -15.05 0.08 -3.43
N ALA A 507 -13.73 0.25 -3.54
CA ALA A 507 -13.12 1.49 -4.02
C ALA A 507 -13.00 1.62 -5.56
N ALA A 508 -13.98 1.07 -6.31
CA ALA A 508 -14.08 1.15 -7.77
C ALA A 508 -12.76 0.83 -8.53
N HIS A 509 -11.93 -0.05 -7.97
CA HIS A 509 -10.63 -0.47 -8.53
C HIS A 509 -9.64 0.68 -8.77
N ASN A 510 -9.71 1.80 -8.02
CA ASN A 510 -8.73 2.89 -8.12
C ASN A 510 -7.59 2.70 -7.09
N PRO A 511 -6.36 2.34 -7.53
CA PRO A 511 -5.25 2.05 -6.61
C PRO A 511 -4.86 3.21 -5.70
N SER A 512 -4.93 4.45 -6.19
CA SER A 512 -4.59 5.66 -5.42
C SER A 512 -5.61 5.94 -4.31
N GLN A 513 -6.89 5.67 -4.60
CA GLN A 513 -7.95 5.81 -3.60
C GLN A 513 -7.86 4.68 -2.57
N ILE A 514 -7.62 3.44 -3.01
CA ILE A 514 -7.41 2.29 -2.13
C ILE A 514 -6.24 2.54 -1.17
N SER A 515 -5.08 2.96 -1.67
CA SER A 515 -3.91 3.22 -0.82
C SER A 515 -4.19 4.30 0.22
N SER A 516 -4.90 5.37 -0.16
CA SER A 516 -5.30 6.46 0.74
C SER A 516 -6.26 5.97 1.83
N ILE A 517 -7.28 5.19 1.46
CA ILE A 517 -8.26 4.63 2.42
C ILE A 517 -7.57 3.66 3.38
N LEU A 518 -6.66 2.81 2.90
CA LEU A 518 -5.90 1.87 3.74
C LEU A 518 -5.05 2.60 4.78
N VAL A 519 -4.32 3.65 4.40
CA VAL A 519 -3.54 4.47 5.34
C VAL A 519 -4.46 5.12 6.38
N HIS A 520 -5.56 5.75 5.95
CA HIS A 520 -6.52 6.36 6.87
C HIS A 520 -7.16 5.35 7.83
N ALA A 521 -7.46 4.15 7.33
CA ALA A 521 -8.02 3.06 8.13
C ALA A 521 -7.04 2.56 9.21
N ALA A 522 -5.73 2.53 8.91
CA ALA A 522 -4.70 2.18 9.88
C ALA A 522 -4.51 3.29 10.94
N LEU A 523 -4.46 4.56 10.50
CA LEU A 523 -4.38 5.71 11.40
C LEU A 523 -5.58 5.78 12.36
N SER A 524 -6.78 5.54 11.84
CA SER A 524 -8.02 5.58 12.64
C SER A 524 -8.09 4.47 13.70
N ARG A 525 -7.33 3.39 13.53
CA ARG A 525 -7.25 2.26 14.47
C ARG A 525 -6.07 2.35 15.44
N GLY A 526 -5.33 3.46 15.41
CA GLY A 526 -4.31 3.78 16.41
C GLY A 526 -3.00 4.28 15.79
N GLY A 527 -2.68 3.86 14.56
CA GLY A 527 -1.45 4.26 13.87
C GLY A 527 -0.20 4.07 14.73
N VAL A 528 -0.02 2.86 15.28
CA VAL A 528 1.01 2.58 16.29
C VAL A 528 2.42 2.50 15.70
N ASP A 529 2.53 2.18 14.41
CA ASP A 529 3.79 2.09 13.68
C ASP A 529 3.78 2.93 12.40
N ASN A 530 4.93 2.95 11.70
CA ASN A 530 5.06 3.46 10.35
C ASN A 530 4.17 2.64 9.40
N ILE A 531 3.45 3.32 8.52
CA ILE A 531 2.48 2.69 7.62
C ILE A 531 2.97 2.89 6.20
N SER A 532 3.23 1.80 5.50
CA SER A 532 3.60 1.79 4.09
C SER A 532 2.70 0.86 3.29
N VAL A 533 2.23 1.33 2.14
CA VAL A 533 1.43 0.55 1.21
C VAL A 533 1.72 0.94 -0.24
N VAL A 534 1.86 -0.06 -1.09
CA VAL A 534 1.86 0.08 -2.56
C VAL A 534 0.73 -0.79 -3.10
N VAL A 535 -0.18 -0.18 -3.85
CA VAL A 535 -1.31 -0.86 -4.50
C VAL A 535 -1.09 -0.80 -6.00
N VAL A 536 -1.14 -1.95 -6.67
CA VAL A 536 -0.97 -2.08 -8.12
C VAL A 536 -2.25 -2.70 -8.69
N GLY A 537 -3.01 -1.90 -9.43
CA GLY A 537 -4.17 -2.37 -10.19
C GLY A 537 -3.76 -2.78 -11.59
N ILE A 538 -4.26 -3.94 -12.04
CA ILE A 538 -4.03 -4.49 -13.36
C ILE A 538 -5.25 -4.16 -14.22
N VAL A 539 -5.09 -3.24 -15.16
CA VAL A 539 -6.20 -2.79 -16.02
C VAL A 539 -6.01 -3.25 -17.43
N GLU A 540 -7.12 -3.52 -18.10
CA GLU A 540 -7.14 -3.76 -19.54
C GLU A 540 -6.79 -2.46 -20.29
N THR A 541 -5.95 -2.52 -21.32
CA THR A 541 -5.86 -1.40 -22.26
C THR A 541 -7.00 -1.52 -23.26
N GLU A 542 -7.92 -0.54 -23.24
CA GLU A 542 -8.83 -0.34 -24.37
C GLU A 542 -8.04 0.19 -25.57
N ASP A 543 -8.25 -0.43 -26.74
CA ASP A 543 -7.59 -0.09 -28.03
C ASP A 543 -7.79 1.36 -28.50
#